data_AF-A0A382NX75-F1
#
_entry.id   AF-A0A382NX75-F1
#
_cell.length_a   1.000
_cell.length_b   1.000
_cell.length_c   1.000
_cell.angle_alpha   90.00
_cell.angle_beta   90.00
_cell.angle_gamma   90.00
#
_symmetry.space_group_name_H-M   'P 1'
#
loop_
_entity.id
_entity.type
_entity.pdbx_description
1 polymer ?
#
loop_
_entity_poly.entity_id
_entity_poly.type
_entity_poly.pdbx_seq_one_letter_code
_entity_poly.pdbx_strand_id
1 'polypeptide(L)'
;METYDTLRRDDSFEKFSMDCLEIQEYQQNRYPYLFLDHVEEIEPGKYAKGFKNYTINEWFFPVHYPTMPNVPGLLQLEALSHLAILTFLTLPGNKGLITNSLHVNNIRFIQRVVPGNKLCMEAQLHSWKRGIAKCSTQGFVDGTLVCEADWVFTIPDILDKYKPKKVNK
;
A
#
# COMPACT_ATOMS: atom_id res chain seq x y z
N MET A 1 -2.72 -3.23 -23.62
CA MET A 1 -1.49 -3.85 -23.09
C MET A 1 -1.91 -5.03 -22.23
N GLU A 2 -1.20 -6.15 -22.29
CA GLU A 2 -1.51 -7.34 -21.48
C GLU A 2 -1.12 -7.06 -20.02
N THR A 3 -2.03 -7.38 -19.08
CA THR A 3 -1.83 -7.17 -17.63
C THR A 3 -1.24 -8.42 -17.00
N TYR A 4 -0.28 -8.28 -16.09
CA TYR A 4 0.20 -9.42 -15.29
C TYR A 4 -0.84 -9.77 -14.23
N ASP A 5 -1.73 -10.71 -14.52
CA ASP A 5 -2.91 -10.98 -13.67
C ASP A 5 -2.70 -12.06 -12.60
N THR A 6 -1.68 -12.91 -12.75
CA THR A 6 -1.43 -14.08 -11.91
C THR A 6 0.06 -14.34 -11.80
N LEU A 7 0.60 -14.33 -10.57
CA LEU A 7 1.98 -14.72 -10.30
C LEU A 7 2.15 -16.24 -10.36
N ARG A 8 3.23 -16.67 -11.00
CA ARG A 8 3.74 -18.03 -11.05
C ARG A 8 4.87 -18.19 -10.02
N ARG A 9 5.19 -19.43 -9.68
CA ARG A 9 6.14 -19.76 -8.61
C ARG A 9 7.55 -19.24 -8.88
N ASP A 10 7.96 -19.25 -10.14
CA ASP A 10 9.34 -18.95 -10.55
C ASP A 10 9.52 -17.52 -11.08
N ASP A 11 8.49 -16.67 -10.93
CA ASP A 11 8.59 -15.27 -11.34
C ASP A 11 9.51 -14.51 -10.38
N SER A 12 10.46 -13.80 -10.97
CA SER A 12 11.36 -12.89 -10.27
C SER A 12 11.56 -11.63 -11.10
N PHE A 13 11.59 -10.49 -10.42
CA PHE A 13 11.79 -9.19 -11.04
C PHE A 13 12.94 -8.47 -10.34
N GLU A 14 13.63 -7.60 -11.06
CA GLU A 14 14.70 -6.80 -10.47
C GLU A 14 14.14 -5.83 -9.42
N LYS A 15 14.96 -5.58 -8.40
CA LYS A 15 14.63 -4.64 -7.34
C LYS A 15 14.98 -3.22 -7.75
N PHE A 16 14.19 -2.26 -7.29
CA PHE A 16 14.45 -0.84 -7.52
C PHE A 16 13.89 0.01 -6.38
N SER A 17 14.23 1.30 -6.37
CA SER A 17 13.69 2.33 -5.48
C SER A 17 12.78 3.27 -6.27
N MET A 18 11.91 4.02 -5.58
CA MET A 18 11.09 5.06 -6.20
C MET A 18 11.02 6.31 -5.34
N ASP A 19 11.17 7.47 -5.96
CA ASP A 19 10.81 8.76 -5.37
C ASP A 19 9.29 9.04 -5.44
N CYS A 20 8.87 10.18 -4.88
CA CYS A 20 7.46 10.53 -4.80
C CYS A 20 6.79 10.80 -6.15
N LEU A 21 7.54 11.17 -7.19
CA LEU A 21 7.01 11.37 -8.54
C LEU A 21 6.84 10.02 -9.23
N GLU A 22 7.84 9.14 -9.12
CA GLU A 22 7.79 7.78 -9.65
C GLU A 22 6.65 6.97 -9.03
N ILE A 23 6.45 7.07 -7.70
CA ILE A 23 5.30 6.46 -7.00
C ILE A 23 3.96 6.85 -7.65
N GLN A 24 3.80 8.12 -8.01
CA GLN A 24 2.56 8.65 -8.60
C GLN A 24 2.30 8.17 -10.02
N GLU A 25 3.30 7.60 -10.70
CA GLU A 25 3.10 6.96 -11.99
C GLU A 25 2.48 5.56 -11.84
N TYR A 26 2.64 4.91 -10.69
CA TYR A 26 2.09 3.58 -10.41
C TYR A 26 0.72 3.62 -9.74
N GLN A 27 0.49 4.54 -8.81
CA GLN A 27 -0.77 4.70 -8.08
C GLN A 27 -1.41 6.07 -8.30
N GLN A 28 -2.74 6.13 -8.17
CA GLN A 28 -3.51 7.35 -8.45
C GLN A 28 -3.65 8.30 -7.25
N ASN A 29 -3.18 7.92 -6.05
CA ASN A 29 -3.28 8.75 -4.86
C ASN A 29 -2.46 10.04 -5.00
N ARG A 30 -3.02 11.16 -4.54
CA ARG A 30 -2.43 12.51 -4.64
C ARG A 30 -2.62 13.27 -3.32
N TYR A 31 -1.91 14.40 -3.18
CA TYR A 31 -2.13 15.32 -2.07
C TYR A 31 -3.62 15.69 -1.93
N PRO A 32 -4.18 15.74 -0.71
CA PRO A 32 -3.53 15.54 0.60
C PRO A 32 -3.59 14.09 1.13
N TYR A 33 -3.83 13.10 0.26
CA TYR A 33 -4.09 11.70 0.63
C TYR A 33 -2.99 10.71 0.16
N LEU A 34 -1.88 11.19 -0.40
CA LEU A 34 -0.72 10.34 -0.69
C LEU A 34 0.17 10.22 0.57
N PHE A 35 0.12 9.08 1.24
CA PHE A 35 0.86 8.81 2.48
C PHE A 35 2.10 7.93 2.28
N LEU A 36 2.89 8.23 1.23
CA LEU A 36 4.13 7.54 0.94
C LEU A 36 5.12 8.52 0.32
N ASP A 37 6.23 8.78 1.01
CA ASP A 37 7.20 9.77 0.56
C ASP A 37 8.30 9.14 -0.32
N HIS A 38 8.68 7.90 -0.02
CA HIS A 38 9.74 7.18 -0.74
C HIS A 38 9.58 5.67 -0.59
N VAL A 39 9.94 4.93 -1.63
CA VAL A 39 10.13 3.47 -1.61
C VAL A 39 11.61 3.20 -1.70
N GLU A 40 12.18 2.70 -0.61
CA GLU A 40 13.62 2.39 -0.49
C GLU A 40 13.97 1.16 -1.33
N GLU A 41 13.07 0.18 -1.37
CA GLU A 41 13.27 -1.06 -2.12
C GLU A 41 11.92 -1.70 -2.46
N ILE A 42 11.75 -2.17 -3.69
CA ILE A 42 10.61 -2.98 -4.10
C ILE A 42 11.06 -4.13 -4.99
N GLU A 43 10.54 -5.33 -4.72
CA GLU A 43 10.62 -6.48 -5.63
C GLU A 43 9.19 -6.76 -6.13
N PRO A 44 8.87 -6.43 -7.39
CA PRO A 44 7.53 -6.67 -7.94
C PRO A 44 7.08 -8.10 -7.73
N GLY A 45 5.84 -8.26 -7.29
CA GLY A 45 5.23 -9.54 -6.98
C GLY A 45 5.65 -10.17 -5.65
N LYS A 46 6.47 -9.52 -4.83
CA LYS A 46 6.96 -10.12 -3.57
C LYS A 46 6.88 -9.20 -2.37
N TYR A 47 7.58 -8.07 -2.39
CA TYR A 47 7.61 -7.19 -1.22
C TYR A 47 7.97 -5.75 -1.57
N ALA A 48 7.71 -4.83 -0.64
CA ALA A 48 8.13 -3.44 -0.73
C ALA A 48 8.51 -2.90 0.66
N LYS A 49 9.47 -1.98 0.68
CA LYS A 49 9.91 -1.23 1.86
C LYS A 49 9.98 0.25 1.53
N GLY A 50 9.43 1.08 2.40
CA GLY A 50 9.39 2.52 2.20
C GLY A 50 9.05 3.26 3.47
N PHE A 51 8.79 4.55 3.37
CA PHE A 51 8.45 5.34 4.54
C PHE A 51 7.57 6.55 4.25
N LYS A 52 6.96 7.04 5.32
CA LYS A 52 6.25 8.31 5.40
C LYS A 52 6.81 9.13 6.55
N ASN A 53 7.28 10.34 6.28
CA ASN A 53 7.61 11.33 7.30
C ASN A 53 6.36 12.09 7.71
N TYR A 54 6.18 12.26 9.02
CA TYR A 54 5.10 13.06 9.58
C TYR A 54 5.66 14.36 10.12
N THR A 55 5.19 15.48 9.57
CA THR A 55 5.51 16.83 10.04
C THR A 55 4.28 17.46 10.70
N ILE A 56 4.46 18.35 11.67
CA ILE A 56 3.35 19.07 12.32
C ILE A 56 2.48 19.84 11.31
N ASN A 57 3.01 20.11 10.12
CA ASN A 57 2.33 20.81 9.03
C ASN A 57 1.32 19.94 8.23
N GLU A 58 1.09 18.68 8.62
CA GLU A 58 0.06 17.84 8.03
C GLU A 58 -1.35 18.30 8.46
N TRP A 59 -2.30 18.27 7.52
CA TRP A 59 -3.66 18.83 7.69
C TRP A 59 -4.45 18.24 8.85
N PHE A 60 -4.15 17.01 9.26
CA PHE A 60 -4.88 16.32 10.32
C PHE A 60 -4.34 16.63 11.72
N PHE A 61 -3.08 17.03 11.90
CA PHE A 61 -2.55 17.30 13.25
C PHE A 61 -3.26 18.45 13.99
N PRO A 62 -3.59 19.58 13.35
CA PRO A 62 -4.33 20.67 14.00
C PRO A 62 -5.69 20.24 14.57
N VAL A 63 -6.29 19.17 14.02
CA VAL A 63 -7.62 18.67 14.41
C VAL A 63 -7.58 17.33 15.15
N HIS A 64 -6.40 16.70 15.28
CA HIS A 64 -6.26 15.36 15.84
C HIS A 64 -4.95 15.16 16.64
N TYR A 65 -4.88 15.60 17.89
CA TYR A 65 -5.78 16.52 18.59
C TYR A 65 -4.98 17.78 18.99
N PRO A 66 -5.62 18.96 19.15
CA PRO A 66 -4.90 20.20 19.47
C PRO A 66 -3.93 20.11 20.66
N THR A 67 -4.27 19.34 21.70
CA THR A 67 -3.46 19.17 22.91
C THR A 67 -2.55 17.95 22.88
N MET A 68 -2.73 17.07 21.90
CA MET A 68 -2.06 15.77 21.81
C MET A 68 -2.02 15.31 20.35
N PRO A 69 -1.24 15.97 19.48
CA PRO A 69 -1.21 15.67 18.06
C PRO A 69 -0.65 14.27 17.81
N ASN A 70 -1.40 13.45 17.08
CA ASN A 70 -0.98 12.12 16.64
C ASN A 70 -1.61 11.77 15.29
N VAL A 71 -0.93 10.89 14.55
CA VAL A 71 -1.45 10.40 13.28
C VAL A 71 -2.68 9.53 13.57
N PRO A 72 -3.86 9.84 13.01
CA PRO A 72 -5.02 8.97 13.12
C PRO A 72 -4.66 7.55 12.68
N GLY A 73 -5.07 6.53 13.45
CA GLY A 73 -4.70 5.14 13.16
C GLY A 73 -5.05 4.71 11.73
N LEU A 74 -6.21 5.15 11.22
CA LEU A 74 -6.61 4.86 9.84
C LEU A 74 -5.69 5.51 8.80
N LEU A 75 -5.07 6.67 9.07
CA LEU A 75 -4.08 7.26 8.15
C LEU A 75 -2.73 6.52 8.18
N GLN A 76 -2.38 5.88 9.31
CA GLN A 76 -1.25 4.96 9.35
C GLN A 76 -1.55 3.72 8.49
N LEU A 77 -2.77 3.20 8.59
CA LEU A 77 -3.25 2.06 7.81
C LEU A 77 -3.28 2.39 6.30
N GLU A 78 -3.64 3.61 5.91
CA GLU A 78 -3.56 4.07 4.52
C GLU A 78 -2.12 4.21 4.02
N ALA A 79 -1.18 4.63 4.86
CA ALA A 79 0.24 4.62 4.49
C ALA A 79 0.73 3.19 4.16
N LEU A 80 0.34 2.21 4.99
CA LEU A 80 0.62 0.79 4.74
C LEU A 80 -0.04 0.30 3.44
N SER A 81 -1.29 0.70 3.18
CA SER A 81 -2.03 0.32 1.98
C SER A 81 -1.34 0.84 0.70
N HIS A 82 -0.92 2.10 0.70
CA HIS A 82 -0.20 2.73 -0.43
C HIS A 82 1.12 2.04 -0.77
N LEU A 83 1.86 1.54 0.23
CA LEU A 83 3.05 0.73 -0.01
C LEU A 83 2.68 -0.66 -0.54
N ALA A 84 1.68 -1.31 0.07
CA ALA A 84 1.28 -2.67 -0.27
C ALA A 84 0.80 -2.81 -1.72
N ILE A 85 0.03 -1.85 -2.23
CA ILE A 85 -0.48 -1.90 -3.60
C ILE A 85 0.63 -1.84 -4.65
N LEU A 86 1.78 -1.22 -4.34
CA LEU A 86 2.91 -1.17 -5.24
C LEU A 86 3.50 -2.56 -5.52
N THR A 87 3.37 -3.52 -4.58
CA THR A 87 3.86 -4.89 -4.77
C THR A 87 3.26 -5.58 -5.99
N PHE A 88 2.06 -5.18 -6.45
CA PHE A 88 1.43 -5.76 -7.63
C PHE A 88 1.10 -4.74 -8.74
N LEU A 89 1.07 -3.43 -8.43
CA LEU A 89 0.99 -2.37 -9.46
C LEU A 89 2.30 -2.22 -10.26
N THR A 90 3.44 -2.59 -9.66
CA THR A 90 4.74 -2.60 -10.36
C THR A 90 4.95 -3.80 -11.28
N LEU A 91 4.03 -4.77 -11.27
CA LEU A 91 4.06 -5.86 -12.24
C LEU A 91 3.78 -5.34 -13.66
N PRO A 92 4.34 -5.99 -14.70
CA PRO A 92 4.17 -5.54 -16.09
C PRO A 92 2.70 -5.33 -16.48
N GLY A 93 2.39 -4.14 -17.03
CA GLY A 93 1.05 -3.80 -17.50
C GLY A 93 0.04 -3.43 -16.41
N ASN A 94 0.42 -3.43 -15.13
CA ASN A 94 -0.48 -3.04 -14.03
C ASN A 94 -0.33 -1.58 -13.59
N LYS A 95 0.67 -0.87 -14.09
CA LYS A 95 0.96 0.54 -13.78
C LYS A 95 -0.27 1.43 -14.00
N GLY A 96 -0.62 2.23 -13.00
CA GLY A 96 -1.71 3.22 -13.06
C GLY A 96 -3.12 2.65 -12.94
N LEU A 97 -3.28 1.33 -12.78
CA LEU A 97 -4.59 0.72 -12.57
C LEU A 97 -5.17 1.04 -11.18
N ILE A 98 -6.49 1.08 -11.08
CA ILE A 98 -7.20 1.36 -9.83
C ILE A 98 -7.22 0.12 -8.94
N THR A 99 -6.96 0.32 -7.66
CA THR A 99 -6.94 -0.73 -6.64
C THR A 99 -7.99 -0.48 -5.58
N ASN A 100 -8.71 -1.52 -5.16
CA ASN A 100 -9.65 -1.45 -4.05
C ASN A 100 -9.29 -2.46 -2.96
N SER A 101 -9.45 -2.08 -1.70
CA SER A 101 -9.43 -3.00 -0.57
C SER A 101 -10.76 -3.76 -0.52
N LEU A 102 -10.71 -5.09 -0.57
CA LEU A 102 -11.88 -5.97 -0.38
C LEU A 102 -12.07 -6.33 1.08
N HIS A 103 -10.97 -6.63 1.78
CA HIS A 103 -10.97 -6.98 3.19
C HIS A 103 -9.71 -6.47 3.88
N VAL A 104 -9.85 -6.09 5.14
CA VAL A 104 -8.73 -5.76 6.03
C VAL A 104 -8.96 -6.48 7.35
N ASN A 105 -7.98 -7.26 7.78
CA ASN A 105 -8.04 -8.11 8.97
C ASN A 105 -6.81 -7.85 9.86
N ASN A 106 -6.86 -8.34 11.10
CA ASN A 106 -5.74 -8.33 12.03
C ASN A 106 -5.09 -6.95 12.23
N ILE A 107 -5.89 -5.88 12.15
CA ILE A 107 -5.41 -4.52 12.35
C ILE A 107 -5.00 -4.34 13.80
N ARG A 108 -3.78 -3.86 14.04
CA ARG A 108 -3.31 -3.48 15.37
C ARG A 108 -2.68 -2.10 15.34
N PHE A 109 -3.08 -1.27 16.29
CA PHE A 109 -2.44 0.01 16.60
C PHE A 109 -1.78 -0.13 17.97
N ILE A 110 -0.45 -0.13 17.99
CA ILE A 110 0.34 -0.52 19.15
C ILE A 110 0.88 0.73 19.86
N GLN A 111 1.37 1.71 19.10
CA GLN A 111 1.91 2.96 19.65
C GLN A 111 1.42 4.17 18.84
N ARG A 112 1.43 5.34 19.47
CA ARG A 112 1.09 6.60 18.80
C ARG A 112 2.26 7.02 17.91
N VAL A 113 1.93 7.34 16.66
CA VAL A 113 2.83 8.06 15.76
C VAL A 113 2.54 9.55 15.91
N VAL A 114 3.56 10.37 16.12
CA VAL A 114 3.44 11.81 16.42
C VAL A 114 4.26 12.65 15.43
N PRO A 115 4.07 13.98 15.37
CA PRO A 115 4.89 14.84 14.54
C PRO A 115 6.39 14.64 14.80
N GLY A 116 7.18 14.60 13.73
CA GLY A 116 8.62 14.31 13.76
C GLY A 116 8.98 12.84 13.58
N ASN A 117 8.02 11.90 13.68
CA ASN A 117 8.31 10.50 13.42
C ASN A 117 8.44 10.19 11.92
N LYS A 118 9.37 9.29 11.60
CA LYS A 118 9.44 8.57 10.32
C LYS A 118 8.77 7.21 10.50
N LEU A 119 7.63 7.00 9.84
CA LEU A 119 6.98 5.70 9.78
C LEU A 119 7.63 4.87 8.67
N CYS A 120 8.56 4.00 9.05
CA CYS A 120 9.14 3.00 8.17
C CYS A 120 8.16 1.85 8.00
N MET A 121 7.96 1.36 6.78
CA MET A 121 6.91 0.41 6.46
C MET A 121 7.46 -0.72 5.61
N GLU A 122 6.94 -1.92 5.84
CA GLU A 122 7.24 -3.12 5.07
C GLU A 122 5.93 -3.78 4.65
N ALA A 123 5.87 -4.23 3.40
CA ALA A 123 4.72 -4.93 2.82
C ALA A 123 5.18 -6.22 2.16
N GLN A 124 4.47 -7.32 2.42
CA GLN A 124 4.72 -8.64 1.85
C GLN A 124 3.49 -9.09 1.05
N LEU A 125 3.70 -9.50 -0.20
CA LEU A 125 2.66 -10.07 -1.07
C LEU A 125 2.69 -11.60 -0.94
N HIS A 126 1.62 -12.17 -0.42
CA HIS A 126 1.49 -13.62 -0.23
C HIS A 126 0.90 -14.33 -1.44
N SER A 127 0.04 -13.64 -2.21
CA SER A 127 -0.53 -14.18 -3.43
C SER A 127 -1.05 -13.09 -4.35
N TRP A 128 -0.88 -13.27 -5.65
CA TRP A 128 -1.50 -12.48 -6.71
C TRP A 128 -2.14 -13.41 -7.75
N LYS A 129 -3.47 -13.42 -7.81
CA LYS A 129 -4.22 -14.32 -8.71
C LYS A 129 -5.46 -13.64 -9.25
N ARG A 130 -5.59 -13.58 -10.58
CA ARG A 130 -6.77 -13.05 -11.28
C ARG A 130 -7.18 -11.66 -10.76
N GLY A 131 -6.19 -10.81 -10.51
CA GLY A 131 -6.40 -9.45 -10.01
C GLY A 131 -6.65 -9.33 -8.51
N ILE A 132 -6.58 -10.42 -7.73
CA ILE A 132 -6.72 -10.39 -6.26
C ILE A 132 -5.35 -10.55 -5.61
N ALA A 133 -5.02 -9.62 -4.70
CA ALA A 133 -3.82 -9.65 -3.88
C ALA A 133 -4.16 -10.05 -2.45
N LYS A 134 -3.28 -10.83 -1.80
CA LYS A 134 -3.26 -10.99 -0.33
C LYS A 134 -1.93 -10.49 0.19
N CYS A 135 -1.95 -9.54 1.13
CA CYS A 135 -0.74 -8.91 1.65
C CYS A 135 -0.74 -8.85 3.18
N SER A 136 0.43 -8.78 3.79
CA SER A 136 0.61 -8.31 5.17
C SER A 136 1.49 -7.07 5.17
N THR A 137 1.29 -6.21 6.16
CA THR A 137 2.01 -4.94 6.28
C THR A 137 2.33 -4.64 7.73
N GLN A 138 3.50 -4.04 7.95
CA GLN A 138 3.96 -3.60 9.26
C GLN A 138 4.56 -2.20 9.18
N GLY A 139 4.32 -1.39 10.20
CA GLY A 139 4.84 -0.04 10.35
C GLY A 139 5.65 0.11 11.63
N PHE A 140 6.77 0.81 11.53
CA PHE A 140 7.77 0.97 12.58
C PHE A 140 8.17 2.44 12.75
N VAL A 141 8.40 2.84 14.00
CA VAL A 141 9.05 4.12 14.35
C VAL A 141 10.25 3.77 15.22
N ASP A 142 11.43 4.26 14.84
CA ASP A 142 12.70 3.98 15.54
C ASP A 142 12.93 2.48 15.81
N GLY A 143 12.55 1.63 14.82
CA GLY A 143 12.67 0.17 14.90
C GLY A 143 11.61 -0.53 15.76
N THR A 144 10.70 0.21 16.39
CA THR A 144 9.61 -0.36 17.21
C THR A 144 8.33 -0.49 16.37
N LEU A 145 7.68 -1.65 16.42
CA LEU A 145 6.40 -1.90 15.72
C LEU A 145 5.29 -1.01 16.31
N VAL A 146 4.67 -0.18 15.46
CA VAL A 146 3.62 0.76 15.86
C VAL A 146 2.25 0.43 15.27
N CYS A 147 2.20 -0.21 14.09
CA CYS A 147 0.97 -0.67 13.47
C CYS A 147 1.20 -1.86 12.54
N GLU A 148 0.18 -2.68 12.33
CA GLU A 148 0.18 -3.79 11.36
C GLU A 148 -1.24 -4.13 10.88
N ALA A 149 -1.33 -4.78 9.71
CA ALA A 149 -2.58 -5.26 9.14
C ALA A 149 -2.37 -6.31 8.04
N ASP A 150 -3.38 -7.15 7.85
CA ASP A 150 -3.51 -8.08 6.74
C ASP A 150 -4.58 -7.60 5.76
N TRP A 151 -4.32 -7.77 4.46
CA TRP A 151 -5.10 -7.16 3.40
C TRP A 151 -5.53 -8.16 2.34
N VAL A 152 -6.70 -7.90 1.77
CA VAL A 152 -7.10 -8.43 0.46
C VAL A 152 -7.42 -7.25 -0.44
N PHE A 153 -6.63 -7.07 -1.49
CA PHE A 153 -6.87 -6.04 -2.52
C PHE A 153 -7.37 -6.66 -3.82
N THR A 154 -7.92 -5.81 -4.68
CA THR A 154 -8.25 -6.16 -6.06
C THR A 154 -7.87 -5.06 -7.04
N ILE A 155 -7.52 -5.43 -8.27
CA ILE A 155 -7.62 -4.58 -9.45
C ILE A 155 -8.91 -4.98 -10.20
N PRO A 156 -9.98 -4.17 -10.13
CA PRO A 156 -11.27 -4.50 -10.75
C PRO A 156 -11.15 -4.81 -12.24
N ASP A 157 -10.37 -4.03 -12.98
CA ASP A 157 -10.16 -4.22 -14.43
C ASP A 157 -9.58 -5.59 -14.79
N ILE A 158 -8.81 -6.21 -13.88
CA ILE A 158 -8.28 -7.56 -14.05
C ILE A 158 -9.31 -8.58 -13.59
N LEU A 159 -9.87 -8.40 -12.39
CA LEU A 159 -10.84 -9.33 -11.79
C LEU A 159 -12.09 -9.52 -12.67
N ASP A 160 -12.57 -8.45 -13.31
CA ASP A 160 -13.77 -8.45 -14.14
C ASP A 160 -13.65 -9.34 -15.37
N LYS A 161 -12.42 -9.57 -15.88
CA LYS A 161 -12.14 -10.52 -16.97
C LYS A 161 -12.48 -11.96 -16.60
N TYR A 162 -12.49 -12.26 -15.30
CA TYR A 162 -12.70 -13.60 -14.74
C TYR A 162 -14.10 -13.80 -14.18
N LYS A 163 -14.95 -12.77 -14.18
CA LYS A 163 -16.35 -12.90 -13.72
C LYS A 163 -17.16 -13.73 -14.74
N PRO A 164 -18.06 -14.61 -14.29
CA PRO A 164 -18.99 -15.29 -15.19
C PRO A 164 -19.79 -14.25 -15.98
N LYS A 165 -19.92 -14.44 -17.30
CA LYS A 165 -20.82 -13.61 -18.10
C LYS A 165 -22.22 -13.75 -17.52
N LYS A 166 -22.86 -12.63 -17.17
CA LYS A 166 -24.27 -12.65 -16.77
C LYS A 166 -25.06 -13.22 -17.94
N VAL A 167 -25.70 -14.37 -17.73
CA VAL A 167 -26.71 -14.87 -18.65
C VAL A 167 -27.92 -13.95 -18.45
N ASN A 168 -28.24 -13.13 -19.44
CA ASN A 168 -29.49 -12.37 -19.43
C ASN A 168 -30.63 -13.39 -19.33
N LYS A 169 -31.40 -13.33 -18.24
CA LYS A 169 -32.70 -13.98 -18.12
C LYS A 169 -33.76 -13.11 -18.76
#